data_AF-A0A9D7S0Q3-F1
#
_entry.id   AF-A0A9D7S0Q3-F1
#
_cell.length_a   1.000
_cell.length_b   1.000
_cell.length_c   1.000
_cell.angle_alpha   90.00
_cell.angle_beta   90.00
_cell.angle_gamma   90.00
#
_symmetry.space_group_name_H-M   'P 1'
#
loop_
_entity.id
_entity.type
_entity.pdbx_description
1 polymer ?
#
loop_
_entity_poly.entity_id
_entity_poly.type
_entity_poly.pdbx_seq_one_letter_code
_entity_poly.pdbx_strand_id
1 'polypeptide(L)'
;MALLLLLVGNAHATQLERALMPGAVIQGHQKYEAECERCHSSFDKEQQPQLCLDCHKDVAADVAGKRGFHGRQPETRCKQCHSDHLGVDASIVKLDEASFDHLQADFVLTGKHVGANCEGCHAAGKKHREASSECVDCHRKDDRHETRLGNQCGECHVADAWTTVEKFDHARTEFKLIGAHDKVECKQCHVESPVVKRLAQDCLSCHQEDDPHRGSMGTDCAECHVESDWKTARFDHARTGYVLLGKHRDAECGGCHKVKGEYKNAPSTCIGCHRADDQHRGTLSERCDSCHDSARWKPAPKFDHAHTEFPLLGGHLKAACSGCHVDAAHFADRSKACVDCHRKDDSHKGRNGPKCGDCHDARDWKTSLFDHDKATKFALLGAHRKTTCESCHSGPIETFKPGSTCVDCHAKDDVHKTRLGSDCKSCHAEQDWKDTTYQHDQGRFPLIGGHRLIECQDCHRTQLFADADRECASCHLKDDPHAGRYGVQCARCHSARDWKTWDFNHATTAFALSGAHQRLQCLSCHRVDAGKQLSGECSSCHSKDDVHDGGFGRQCARCHTTSSFTEVAPRVTGNKP
;
A
#
# COMPACT_ATOMS: atom_id res chain seq x y z
N MET A 1 -102.61 -80.01 -70.13
CA MET A 1 -104.06 -80.04 -69.84
C MET A 1 -104.23 -80.07 -68.33
N ALA A 2 -105.00 -79.11 -67.79
CA ALA A 2 -105.50 -78.98 -66.39
C ALA A 2 -104.43 -78.80 -65.29
N LEU A 3 -104.26 -77.66 -64.59
CA LEU A 3 -105.17 -76.81 -63.77
C LEU A 3 -105.34 -77.33 -62.32
N LEU A 4 -105.36 -76.38 -61.36
CA LEU A 4 -105.45 -76.41 -59.87
C LEU A 4 -104.09 -76.38 -59.15
N LEU A 5 -103.59 -75.30 -58.51
CA LEU A 5 -104.15 -74.09 -57.83
C LEU A 5 -104.87 -74.35 -56.49
N LEU A 6 -104.32 -73.71 -55.44
CA LEU A 6 -104.80 -73.43 -54.06
C LEU A 6 -104.62 -74.57 -53.03
N LEU A 7 -104.13 -74.35 -51.81
CA LEU A 7 -104.32 -73.21 -50.88
C LEU A 7 -103.08 -72.96 -50.00
N VAL A 8 -102.60 -71.70 -49.97
CA VAL A 8 -101.85 -71.12 -48.85
C VAL A 8 -102.89 -70.48 -47.94
N GLY A 9 -103.05 -71.00 -46.73
CA GLY A 9 -103.90 -70.41 -45.71
C GLY A 9 -103.21 -69.19 -45.11
N ASN A 10 -103.75 -68.00 -45.37
CA ASN A 10 -103.49 -66.81 -44.55
C ASN A 10 -104.11 -67.06 -43.16
N ALA A 11 -103.25 -67.20 -42.14
CA ALA A 11 -103.68 -67.19 -40.76
C ALA A 11 -104.07 -65.76 -40.38
N HIS A 12 -105.38 -65.48 -40.40
CA HIS A 12 -105.94 -64.35 -39.67
C HIS A 12 -105.86 -64.70 -38.17
N ALA A 13 -105.24 -63.83 -37.37
CA ALA A 13 -105.29 -63.88 -35.91
C ALA A 13 -106.73 -64.08 -35.44
N THR A 14 -106.95 -65.10 -34.64
CA THR A 14 -108.28 -65.57 -34.24
C THR A 14 -108.87 -64.65 -33.16
N GLN A 15 -110.19 -64.48 -33.11
CA GLN A 15 -110.89 -63.67 -32.08
C GLN A 15 -110.56 -64.06 -30.62
N LEU A 16 -109.92 -65.21 -30.40
CA LEU A 16 -109.51 -65.70 -29.09
C LEU A 16 -108.37 -64.86 -28.46
N GLU A 17 -107.45 -64.33 -29.26
CA GLU A 17 -106.29 -63.59 -28.75
C GLU A 17 -106.68 -62.21 -28.22
N ARG A 18 -107.63 -61.54 -28.87
CA ARG A 18 -108.25 -60.30 -28.35
C ARG A 18 -109.00 -60.50 -27.04
N ALA A 19 -109.57 -61.67 -26.80
CA ALA A 19 -110.26 -61.98 -25.54
C ALA A 19 -109.27 -62.19 -24.36
N LEU A 20 -107.99 -62.41 -24.64
CA LEU A 20 -106.93 -62.64 -23.66
C LEU A 20 -106.07 -61.38 -23.39
N MET A 21 -106.38 -60.25 -24.05
CA MET A 21 -105.68 -58.99 -23.83
C MET A 21 -106.04 -58.39 -22.45
N PRO A 22 -105.05 -58.04 -21.60
CA PRO A 22 -105.30 -57.40 -20.30
C PRO A 22 -106.01 -56.05 -20.38
N GLY A 23 -105.94 -55.40 -21.54
CA GLY A 23 -106.51 -54.09 -21.84
C GLY A 23 -106.12 -53.64 -23.26
N ALA A 24 -106.71 -52.54 -23.72
CA ALA A 24 -106.33 -51.91 -24.98
C ALA A 24 -104.84 -51.48 -24.92
N VAL A 25 -104.17 -51.56 -26.07
CA VAL A 25 -102.80 -51.01 -26.23
C VAL A 25 -102.82 -49.49 -26.13
N ILE A 26 -101.67 -48.89 -25.81
CA ILE A 26 -101.54 -47.43 -25.72
C ILE A 26 -101.87 -46.75 -27.07
N GLN A 27 -102.20 -45.46 -27.02
CA GLN A 27 -102.50 -44.65 -28.20
C GLN A 27 -101.45 -44.78 -29.32
N GLY A 28 -100.16 -44.78 -28.96
CA GLY A 28 -99.05 -44.89 -29.92
C GLY A 28 -99.00 -46.21 -30.70
N HIS A 29 -99.56 -47.28 -30.15
CA HIS A 29 -99.52 -48.62 -30.75
C HIS A 29 -100.89 -49.11 -31.25
N GLN A 30 -101.96 -48.33 -31.08
CA GLN A 30 -103.32 -48.69 -31.52
C GLN A 30 -103.41 -49.19 -32.96
N LYS A 31 -102.62 -48.62 -33.88
CA LYS A 31 -102.58 -49.04 -35.28
C LYS A 31 -102.26 -50.53 -35.45
N TYR A 32 -101.52 -51.11 -34.51
CA TYR A 32 -101.05 -52.50 -34.56
C TYR A 32 -101.79 -53.43 -33.58
N GLU A 33 -102.87 -52.97 -32.94
CA GLU A 33 -103.61 -53.73 -31.94
C GLU A 33 -104.16 -55.08 -32.46
N ALA A 34 -104.38 -55.18 -33.77
CA ALA A 34 -104.84 -56.41 -34.43
C ALA A 34 -103.70 -57.33 -34.93
N GLU A 35 -102.44 -56.89 -34.86
CA GLU A 35 -101.25 -57.57 -35.40
C GLU A 35 -100.34 -58.01 -34.24
N CYS A 36 -100.81 -58.96 -33.42
CA CYS A 36 -100.17 -59.37 -32.16
C CYS A 36 -98.72 -59.86 -32.36
N GLU A 37 -98.42 -60.49 -33.49
CA GLU A 37 -97.10 -61.00 -33.87
C GLU A 37 -96.04 -59.91 -34.04
N ARG A 38 -96.44 -58.64 -34.21
CA ARG A 38 -95.51 -57.50 -34.25
C ARG A 38 -94.89 -57.18 -32.90
N CYS A 39 -95.52 -57.62 -31.81
CA CYS A 39 -95.09 -57.33 -30.44
C CYS A 39 -94.82 -58.59 -29.62
N HIS A 40 -95.40 -59.74 -30.00
CA HIS A 40 -95.27 -61.01 -29.31
C HIS A 40 -94.69 -62.11 -30.22
N SER A 41 -93.61 -62.75 -29.77
CA SER A 41 -93.10 -63.99 -30.37
C SER A 41 -93.62 -65.18 -29.56
N SER A 42 -94.50 -65.99 -30.17
CA SER A 42 -95.23 -67.08 -29.49
C SER A 42 -94.34 -68.23 -29.02
N PHE A 43 -93.12 -68.36 -29.55
CA PHE A 43 -92.21 -69.48 -29.27
C PHE A 43 -90.80 -69.07 -28.81
N ASP A 44 -90.45 -67.78 -28.89
CA ASP A 44 -89.14 -67.25 -28.49
C ASP A 44 -89.26 -65.93 -27.72
N LYS A 45 -89.22 -66.03 -26.38
CA LYS A 45 -89.28 -64.86 -25.49
C LYS A 45 -87.99 -64.02 -25.49
N GLU A 46 -86.88 -64.55 -26.00
CA GLU A 46 -85.60 -63.83 -26.09
C GLU A 46 -85.54 -62.93 -27.32
N GLN A 47 -86.29 -63.26 -28.38
CA GLN A 47 -86.39 -62.43 -29.59
C GLN A 47 -87.35 -61.23 -29.44
N GLN A 48 -88.27 -61.27 -28.48
CA GLN A 48 -89.30 -60.24 -28.32
C GLN A 48 -88.77 -58.80 -28.12
N PRO A 49 -87.67 -58.53 -27.38
CA PRO A 49 -87.05 -57.21 -27.33
C PRO A 49 -86.61 -56.68 -28.71
N GLN A 50 -86.17 -57.55 -29.62
CA GLN A 50 -85.72 -57.14 -30.95
C GLN A 50 -86.89 -56.57 -31.78
N LEU A 51 -88.09 -57.14 -31.65
CA LEU A 51 -89.30 -56.62 -32.30
C LEU A 51 -89.59 -55.17 -31.89
N CYS A 52 -89.34 -54.84 -30.61
CA CYS A 52 -89.45 -53.46 -30.13
C CYS A 52 -88.38 -52.57 -30.77
N LEU A 53 -87.13 -53.01 -30.79
CA LEU A 53 -86.00 -52.24 -31.31
C LEU A 53 -86.08 -52.00 -32.83
N ASP A 54 -86.64 -52.95 -33.59
CA ASP A 54 -86.84 -52.83 -35.04
C ASP A 54 -87.76 -51.65 -35.41
N CYS A 55 -88.76 -51.37 -34.56
CA CYS A 55 -89.60 -50.18 -34.69
C CYS A 55 -88.99 -48.94 -34.02
N HIS A 56 -88.40 -49.10 -32.84
CA HIS A 56 -87.82 -48.01 -32.04
C HIS A 56 -86.33 -47.80 -32.35
N LYS A 57 -86.03 -47.40 -33.58
CA LYS A 57 -84.66 -47.25 -34.10
C LYS A 57 -83.73 -46.38 -33.23
N ASP A 58 -84.27 -45.32 -32.64
CA ASP A 58 -83.53 -44.44 -31.73
C ASP A 58 -83.07 -45.15 -30.46
N VAL A 59 -83.96 -45.95 -29.86
CA VAL A 59 -83.64 -46.76 -28.68
C VAL A 59 -82.69 -47.88 -29.07
N ALA A 60 -82.87 -48.49 -30.25
CA ALA A 60 -81.94 -49.48 -30.79
C ALA A 60 -80.53 -48.93 -30.96
N ALA A 61 -80.40 -47.70 -31.47
CA ALA A 61 -79.11 -47.00 -31.58
C ALA A 61 -78.50 -46.68 -30.22
N ASP A 62 -79.32 -46.31 -29.23
CA ASP A 62 -78.86 -46.04 -27.86
C ASP A 62 -78.32 -47.30 -27.19
N VAL A 63 -79.06 -48.42 -27.29
CA VAL A 63 -78.66 -49.75 -26.79
C VAL A 63 -77.40 -50.24 -27.49
N ALA A 64 -77.35 -50.21 -28.82
CA ALA A 64 -76.18 -50.65 -29.59
C ALA A 64 -74.93 -49.78 -29.33
N GLY A 65 -75.14 -48.46 -29.20
CA GLY A 65 -74.08 -47.48 -28.99
C GLY A 65 -73.67 -47.30 -27.53
N LYS A 66 -74.29 -48.00 -26.58
CA LYS A 66 -74.10 -47.84 -25.13
C LYS A 66 -74.19 -46.39 -24.66
N ARG A 67 -75.09 -45.62 -25.27
CA ARG A 67 -75.33 -44.19 -25.02
C ARG A 67 -76.74 -43.97 -24.52
N GLY A 68 -76.99 -42.83 -23.88
CA GLY A 68 -78.26 -42.53 -23.25
C GLY A 68 -78.60 -43.48 -22.11
N PHE A 69 -79.77 -43.28 -21.51
CA PHE A 69 -80.24 -44.12 -20.42
C PHE A 69 -80.33 -45.59 -20.84
N HIS A 70 -80.99 -45.90 -21.97
CA HIS A 70 -81.20 -47.29 -22.41
C HIS A 70 -79.91 -48.05 -22.72
N GLY A 71 -78.86 -47.40 -23.25
CA GLY A 71 -77.59 -48.04 -23.56
C GLY A 71 -76.65 -48.25 -22.37
N ARG A 72 -76.87 -47.52 -21.27
CA ARG A 72 -76.08 -47.60 -20.04
C ARG A 72 -76.66 -48.58 -19.01
N GLN A 73 -77.87 -49.09 -19.24
CA GLN A 73 -78.47 -50.09 -18.35
C GLN A 73 -77.89 -51.49 -18.61
N PRO A 74 -77.44 -52.22 -17.58
CA PRO A 74 -76.65 -53.44 -17.76
C PRO A 74 -77.42 -54.69 -18.21
N GLU A 75 -78.76 -54.73 -18.18
CA GLU A 75 -79.60 -55.81 -18.77
C GLU A 75 -81.08 -55.51 -18.45
N THR A 76 -81.89 -55.09 -19.44
CA THR A 76 -83.33 -54.83 -19.19
C THR A 76 -84.22 -55.55 -20.18
N ARG A 77 -85.10 -56.40 -19.65
CA ARG A 77 -86.28 -56.86 -20.38
C ARG A 77 -87.20 -55.64 -20.51
N CYS A 78 -87.38 -55.10 -21.72
CA CYS A 78 -88.11 -53.85 -22.00
C CYS A 78 -89.44 -53.74 -21.23
N LYS A 79 -90.15 -54.88 -21.10
CA LYS A 79 -91.42 -55.01 -20.37
C LYS A 79 -91.40 -54.63 -18.87
N GLN A 80 -90.22 -54.57 -18.25
CA GLN A 80 -90.09 -54.19 -16.83
C GLN A 80 -90.38 -52.69 -16.65
N CYS A 81 -89.92 -51.86 -17.59
CA CYS A 81 -90.14 -50.43 -17.58
C CYS A 81 -91.28 -50.00 -18.51
N HIS A 82 -91.59 -50.82 -19.54
CA HIS A 82 -92.59 -50.54 -20.55
C HIS A 82 -93.81 -51.46 -20.45
N SER A 83 -95.02 -50.90 -20.38
CA SER A 83 -96.26 -51.68 -20.32
C SER A 83 -97.31 -51.12 -21.28
N ASP A 84 -97.72 -51.91 -22.27
CA ASP A 84 -98.56 -51.45 -23.38
C ASP A 84 -100.08 -51.61 -23.12
N HIS A 85 -100.49 -52.73 -22.52
CA HIS A 85 -101.91 -53.08 -22.31
C HIS A 85 -102.56 -52.37 -21.09
N LEU A 86 -102.20 -51.12 -20.82
CA LEU A 86 -102.73 -50.34 -19.69
C LEU A 86 -103.86 -49.39 -20.08
N GLY A 87 -104.27 -49.39 -21.36
CA GLY A 87 -105.27 -48.50 -21.91
C GLY A 87 -104.67 -47.41 -22.78
N VAL A 88 -105.55 -46.81 -23.60
CA VAL A 88 -105.18 -45.85 -24.65
C VAL A 88 -104.42 -44.64 -24.10
N ASP A 89 -104.86 -44.12 -22.95
CA ASP A 89 -104.32 -42.91 -22.34
C ASP A 89 -103.16 -43.19 -21.36
N ALA A 90 -102.75 -44.45 -21.21
CA ALA A 90 -101.69 -44.80 -20.28
C ALA A 90 -100.30 -44.42 -20.84
N SER A 91 -99.42 -43.93 -19.96
CA SER A 91 -98.00 -43.82 -20.27
C SER A 91 -97.39 -45.22 -20.35
N ILE A 92 -96.74 -45.52 -21.47
CA ILE A 92 -96.02 -46.78 -21.64
C ILE A 92 -94.84 -46.88 -20.66
N VAL A 93 -94.23 -45.76 -20.26
CA VAL A 93 -93.04 -45.73 -19.41
C VAL A 93 -93.42 -45.57 -17.94
N LYS A 94 -92.94 -46.49 -17.10
CA LYS A 94 -93.00 -46.41 -15.64
C LYS A 94 -91.68 -45.85 -15.09
N LEU A 95 -91.45 -44.56 -15.30
CA LEU A 95 -90.29 -43.86 -14.74
C LEU A 95 -90.73 -43.07 -13.50
N ASP A 96 -90.03 -43.26 -12.39
CA ASP A 96 -90.16 -42.37 -11.24
C ASP A 96 -89.16 -41.22 -11.40
N GLU A 97 -89.69 -40.02 -11.68
CA GLU A 97 -88.89 -38.81 -11.86
C GLU A 97 -88.19 -38.40 -10.55
N ALA A 98 -88.75 -38.74 -9.39
CA ALA A 98 -88.18 -38.38 -8.09
C ALA A 98 -86.96 -39.24 -7.73
N SER A 99 -86.86 -40.45 -8.27
CA SER A 99 -85.79 -41.39 -7.98
C SER A 99 -84.82 -41.58 -9.15
N PHE A 100 -84.90 -40.77 -10.20
CA PHE A 100 -84.08 -40.93 -11.40
C PHE A 100 -82.61 -40.57 -11.13
N ASP A 101 -81.70 -41.50 -11.42
CA ASP A 101 -80.26 -41.32 -11.22
C ASP A 101 -79.56 -40.84 -12.51
N HIS A 102 -79.05 -39.61 -12.48
CA HIS A 102 -78.31 -39.01 -13.59
C HIS A 102 -76.93 -39.64 -13.83
N LEU A 103 -76.40 -40.46 -12.91
CA LEU A 103 -75.20 -41.28 -13.18
C LEU A 103 -75.45 -42.29 -14.30
N GLN A 104 -76.72 -42.60 -14.59
CA GLN A 104 -77.14 -43.51 -15.63
C GLN A 104 -77.48 -42.79 -16.95
N ALA A 105 -77.30 -41.47 -17.01
CA ALA A 105 -77.53 -40.65 -18.20
C ALA A 105 -76.20 -40.22 -18.85
N ASP A 106 -76.29 -39.56 -20.02
CA ASP A 106 -75.10 -39.05 -20.71
C ASP A 106 -74.53 -37.79 -20.06
N PHE A 107 -75.36 -37.04 -19.33
CA PHE A 107 -74.95 -35.85 -18.59
C PHE A 107 -74.98 -36.13 -17.10
N VAL A 108 -73.79 -36.32 -16.51
CA VAL A 108 -73.65 -36.52 -15.07
C VAL A 108 -73.71 -35.16 -14.38
N LEU A 109 -74.69 -35.00 -13.48
CA LEU A 109 -74.82 -33.79 -12.68
C LEU A 109 -73.62 -33.68 -11.72
N THR A 110 -72.86 -32.61 -11.86
CA THR A 110 -71.71 -32.27 -11.00
C THR A 110 -71.82 -30.82 -10.51
N GLY A 111 -71.16 -30.51 -9.40
CA GLY A 111 -71.15 -29.18 -8.82
C GLY A 111 -72.54 -28.63 -8.51
N LYS A 112 -72.78 -27.39 -8.94
CA LYS A 112 -74.06 -26.70 -8.73
C LYS A 112 -75.22 -27.32 -9.53
N HIS A 113 -74.96 -28.14 -10.54
CA HIS A 113 -76.00 -28.83 -11.31
C HIS A 113 -76.69 -29.95 -10.51
N VAL A 114 -76.06 -30.50 -9.46
CA VAL A 114 -76.65 -31.56 -8.62
C VAL A 114 -77.93 -31.09 -7.92
N GLY A 115 -78.04 -29.80 -7.61
CA GLY A 115 -79.23 -29.20 -6.99
C GLY A 115 -80.17 -28.48 -7.95
N ALA A 116 -79.99 -28.62 -9.27
CA ALA A 116 -80.81 -27.94 -10.26
C ALA A 116 -82.23 -28.54 -10.32
N ASN A 117 -83.24 -27.70 -10.55
CA ASN A 117 -84.60 -28.16 -10.78
C ASN A 117 -84.72 -28.78 -12.19
N CYS A 118 -85.52 -29.85 -12.33
CA CYS A 118 -85.69 -30.60 -13.57
C CYS A 118 -86.09 -29.71 -14.75
N GLU A 119 -87.00 -28.76 -14.54
CA GLU A 119 -87.50 -27.83 -15.56
C GLU A 119 -86.40 -26.88 -16.11
N GLY A 120 -85.31 -26.69 -15.36
CA GLY A 120 -84.18 -25.88 -15.80
C GLY A 120 -83.38 -26.53 -16.94
N CYS A 121 -83.46 -27.86 -17.07
CA CYS A 121 -82.75 -28.63 -18.09
C CYS A 121 -83.71 -29.32 -19.07
N HIS A 122 -84.88 -29.76 -18.59
CA HIS A 122 -85.87 -30.48 -19.37
C HIS A 122 -87.09 -29.60 -19.66
N ALA A 123 -87.20 -29.15 -20.91
CA ALA A 123 -88.31 -28.31 -21.33
C ALA A 123 -89.64 -29.10 -21.39
N ALA A 124 -90.71 -28.51 -20.86
CA ALA A 124 -92.05 -29.09 -20.90
C ALA A 124 -92.49 -29.45 -22.33
N GLY A 125 -93.05 -30.64 -22.51
CA GLY A 125 -93.51 -31.15 -23.80
C GLY A 125 -92.42 -31.68 -24.73
N LYS A 126 -91.13 -31.61 -24.35
CA LYS A 126 -90.04 -32.29 -25.05
C LYS A 126 -89.65 -33.59 -24.35
N LYS A 127 -89.05 -34.51 -25.10
CA LYS A 127 -88.53 -35.73 -24.51
C LYS A 127 -87.30 -35.39 -23.68
N HIS A 128 -87.17 -35.96 -22.48
CA HIS A 128 -86.02 -35.71 -21.60
C HIS A 128 -84.67 -36.01 -22.28
N ARG A 129 -84.63 -36.98 -23.19
CA ARG A 129 -83.45 -37.33 -24.01
C ARG A 129 -82.99 -36.27 -25.01
N GLU A 130 -83.81 -35.25 -25.27
CA GLU A 130 -83.49 -34.19 -26.24
C GLU A 130 -82.85 -32.96 -25.58
N ALA A 131 -82.66 -32.98 -24.25
CA ALA A 131 -81.93 -31.92 -23.56
C ALA A 131 -80.46 -31.89 -24.01
N SER A 132 -79.93 -30.69 -24.28
CA SER A 132 -78.53 -30.52 -24.70
C SER A 132 -77.58 -30.75 -23.52
N SER A 133 -76.43 -31.37 -23.81
CA SER A 133 -75.31 -31.51 -22.88
C SER A 133 -74.25 -30.41 -23.06
N GLU A 134 -74.42 -29.53 -24.03
CA GLU A 134 -73.45 -28.48 -24.34
C GLU A 134 -73.64 -27.27 -23.43
N CYS A 135 -72.56 -26.84 -22.77
CA CYS A 135 -72.57 -25.72 -21.81
C CYS A 135 -73.19 -24.45 -22.41
N VAL A 136 -72.84 -24.14 -23.66
CA VAL A 136 -73.26 -22.93 -24.38
C VAL A 136 -74.75 -22.92 -24.70
N ASP A 137 -75.40 -24.08 -24.81
CA ASP A 137 -76.83 -24.15 -25.11
C ASP A 137 -77.69 -23.75 -23.91
N CYS A 138 -77.18 -23.96 -22.69
CA CYS A 138 -77.82 -23.54 -21.44
C CYS A 138 -77.33 -22.16 -20.98
N HIS A 139 -76.03 -21.90 -21.06
CA HIS A 139 -75.38 -20.73 -20.46
C HIS A 139 -75.01 -19.62 -21.44
N ARG A 140 -75.61 -19.59 -22.64
CA ARG A 140 -75.32 -18.55 -23.65
C ARG A 140 -75.44 -17.12 -23.12
N LYS A 141 -76.42 -16.89 -22.24
CA LYS A 141 -76.67 -15.56 -21.65
C LYS A 141 -75.74 -15.24 -20.48
N ASP A 142 -75.15 -16.27 -19.88
CA ASP A 142 -74.22 -16.14 -18.76
C ASP A 142 -72.77 -15.99 -19.24
N ASP A 143 -72.50 -16.27 -20.52
CA ASP A 143 -71.17 -16.13 -21.10
C ASP A 143 -70.73 -14.66 -21.20
N ARG A 144 -69.85 -14.28 -20.27
CA ARG A 144 -69.21 -12.96 -20.20
C ARG A 144 -68.23 -12.72 -21.34
N HIS A 145 -67.86 -13.75 -22.09
CA HIS A 145 -66.93 -13.65 -23.21
C HIS A 145 -67.66 -13.44 -24.55
N GLU A 146 -69.00 -13.54 -24.56
CA GLU A 146 -69.85 -13.39 -25.75
C GLU A 146 -69.38 -14.27 -26.92
N THR A 147 -69.13 -15.56 -26.66
CA THR A 147 -68.68 -16.61 -27.59
C THR A 147 -67.27 -16.45 -28.16
N ARG A 148 -66.53 -15.42 -27.73
CA ARG A 148 -65.21 -15.08 -28.30
C ARG A 148 -64.08 -16.05 -27.95
N LEU A 149 -64.23 -16.86 -26.90
CA LEU A 149 -63.26 -17.89 -26.47
C LEU A 149 -63.66 -19.31 -26.91
N GLY A 150 -64.63 -19.43 -27.83
CA GLY A 150 -65.17 -20.72 -28.25
C GLY A 150 -66.08 -21.38 -27.22
N ASN A 151 -66.44 -22.64 -27.46
CA ASN A 151 -67.46 -23.36 -26.67
C ASN A 151 -66.85 -24.31 -25.61
N GLN A 152 -65.53 -24.42 -25.55
CA GLN A 152 -64.82 -25.34 -24.64
C GLN A 152 -64.59 -24.70 -23.27
N CYS A 153 -65.67 -24.27 -22.60
CA CYS A 153 -65.58 -23.55 -21.33
C CYS A 153 -64.80 -24.33 -20.26
N GLY A 154 -64.86 -25.67 -20.29
CA GLY A 154 -64.17 -26.58 -19.37
C GLY A 154 -62.64 -26.59 -19.46
N GLU A 155 -62.05 -25.95 -20.48
CA GLU A 155 -60.60 -25.74 -20.56
C GLU A 155 -60.11 -24.69 -19.57
N CYS A 156 -60.99 -23.78 -19.14
CA CYS A 156 -60.64 -22.68 -18.24
C CYS A 156 -61.46 -22.72 -16.94
N HIS A 157 -62.75 -23.07 -17.03
CA HIS A 157 -63.69 -23.08 -15.92
C HIS A 157 -63.98 -24.50 -15.43
N VAL A 158 -64.35 -24.62 -14.16
CA VAL A 158 -64.88 -25.86 -13.57
C VAL A 158 -66.32 -25.63 -13.11
N ALA A 159 -67.20 -26.60 -13.34
CA ALA A 159 -68.63 -26.48 -13.03
C ALA A 159 -68.90 -26.29 -11.52
N ASP A 160 -67.97 -26.72 -10.67
CA ASP A 160 -68.07 -26.61 -9.21
C ASP A 160 -67.79 -25.18 -8.71
N ALA A 161 -66.96 -24.41 -9.44
CA ALA A 161 -66.48 -23.08 -9.07
C ALA A 161 -66.27 -22.21 -10.32
N TRP A 162 -67.36 -21.83 -10.99
CA TRP A 162 -67.32 -21.15 -12.29
C TRP A 162 -66.52 -19.84 -12.31
N THR A 163 -66.49 -19.12 -11.19
CA THR A 163 -65.74 -17.86 -11.06
C THR A 163 -64.22 -18.05 -10.99
N THR A 164 -63.73 -19.28 -10.80
CA THR A 164 -62.31 -19.57 -10.70
C THR A 164 -61.79 -20.10 -12.04
N VAL A 165 -60.80 -19.41 -12.61
CA VAL A 165 -60.08 -19.87 -13.82
C VAL A 165 -58.81 -20.57 -13.36
N GLU A 166 -58.89 -21.89 -13.17
CA GLU A 166 -57.77 -22.68 -12.60
C GLU A 166 -56.82 -23.23 -13.67
N LYS A 167 -57.25 -23.25 -14.94
CA LYS A 167 -56.57 -24.00 -16.00
C LYS A 167 -55.83 -23.14 -17.04
N PHE A 168 -55.96 -21.82 -16.99
CA PHE A 168 -55.25 -20.92 -17.88
C PHE A 168 -53.92 -20.46 -17.27
N ASP A 169 -52.82 -20.67 -18.00
CA ASP A 169 -51.45 -20.42 -17.52
C ASP A 169 -50.64 -19.64 -18.58
N HIS A 170 -50.18 -18.43 -18.22
CA HIS A 170 -49.34 -17.59 -19.08
C HIS A 170 -47.96 -18.17 -19.35
N ALA A 171 -47.45 -19.10 -18.52
CA ALA A 171 -46.18 -19.77 -18.75
C ALA A 171 -46.15 -20.59 -20.06
N ARG A 172 -47.33 -20.91 -20.60
CA ARG A 172 -47.52 -21.64 -21.86
C ARG A 172 -47.63 -20.72 -23.09
N THR A 173 -47.58 -19.41 -22.90
CA THR A 173 -47.72 -18.41 -23.97
C THR A 173 -46.36 -17.77 -24.34
N GLU A 174 -46.33 -16.99 -25.43
CA GLU A 174 -45.13 -16.24 -25.85
C GLU A 174 -44.73 -15.15 -24.84
N PHE A 175 -45.71 -14.58 -24.11
CA PHE A 175 -45.47 -13.55 -23.10
C PHE A 175 -45.64 -14.16 -21.71
N LYS A 176 -44.54 -14.67 -21.16
CA LYS A 176 -44.53 -15.25 -19.81
C LYS A 176 -44.57 -14.13 -18.78
N LEU A 177 -45.52 -14.18 -17.85
CA LEU A 177 -45.59 -13.22 -16.75
C LEU A 177 -44.48 -13.56 -15.75
N ILE A 178 -43.56 -12.61 -15.54
CA ILE A 178 -42.43 -12.76 -14.61
C ILE A 178 -42.47 -11.61 -13.60
N GLY A 179 -42.17 -11.91 -12.34
CA GLY A 179 -42.05 -10.92 -11.29
C GLY A 179 -43.39 -10.25 -10.96
N ALA A 180 -43.46 -8.92 -11.04
CA ALA A 180 -44.66 -8.17 -10.72
C ALA A 180 -45.82 -8.43 -11.70
N HIS A 181 -45.52 -8.75 -12.96
CA HIS A 181 -46.52 -9.02 -14.00
C HIS A 181 -47.40 -10.23 -13.70
N ASP A 182 -46.91 -11.21 -12.93
CA ASP A 182 -47.67 -12.41 -12.53
C ASP A 182 -48.86 -12.08 -11.60
N LYS A 183 -48.82 -10.92 -10.95
CA LYS A 183 -49.84 -10.48 -9.99
C LYS A 183 -50.81 -9.45 -10.57
N VAL A 184 -50.65 -9.09 -11.85
CA VAL A 184 -51.46 -8.09 -12.54
C VAL A 184 -52.78 -8.72 -12.98
N GLU A 185 -53.90 -8.00 -12.80
CA GLU A 185 -55.20 -8.50 -13.25
C GLU A 185 -55.29 -8.51 -14.78
N CYS A 186 -55.91 -9.53 -15.37
CA CYS A 186 -55.99 -9.70 -16.83
C CYS A 186 -56.46 -8.44 -17.59
N LYS A 187 -57.40 -7.69 -16.99
CA LYS A 187 -57.99 -6.47 -17.58
C LYS A 187 -57.01 -5.30 -17.69
N GLN A 188 -55.93 -5.31 -16.91
CA GLN A 188 -54.91 -4.24 -16.94
C GLN A 188 -54.02 -4.36 -18.18
N CYS A 189 -53.84 -5.57 -18.69
CA CYS A 189 -53.16 -5.81 -19.96
C CYS A 189 -54.18 -5.84 -21.11
N HIS A 190 -55.28 -6.57 -20.97
CA HIS A 190 -56.28 -6.71 -22.03
C HIS A 190 -57.35 -5.61 -21.98
N VAL A 191 -56.93 -4.37 -22.23
CA VAL A 191 -57.76 -3.15 -22.11
C VAL A 191 -58.76 -2.96 -23.25
N GLU A 192 -58.47 -3.46 -24.45
CA GLU A 192 -59.37 -3.42 -25.60
C GLU A 192 -59.85 -4.85 -25.93
N SER A 193 -61.15 -5.07 -25.78
CA SER A 193 -61.80 -6.28 -26.30
C SER A 193 -61.89 -6.17 -27.84
N PRO A 194 -61.54 -7.23 -28.60
CA PRO A 194 -61.34 -8.60 -28.15
C PRO A 194 -59.85 -9.00 -27.94
N VAL A 195 -59.63 -9.96 -27.01
CA VAL A 195 -58.38 -10.65 -26.60
C VAL A 195 -57.63 -11.36 -27.76
N VAL A 196 -57.99 -11.07 -29.01
CA VAL A 196 -57.45 -11.67 -30.24
C VAL A 196 -56.41 -10.78 -30.91
N LYS A 197 -56.35 -9.48 -30.61
CA LYS A 197 -55.24 -8.65 -31.07
C LYS A 197 -54.02 -8.93 -30.21
N ARG A 198 -52.97 -9.50 -30.82
CA ARG A 198 -51.64 -9.60 -30.23
C ARG A 198 -51.26 -8.23 -29.67
N LEU A 199 -51.20 -8.11 -28.34
CA LEU A 199 -50.69 -6.90 -27.70
C LEU A 199 -49.21 -6.75 -28.06
N ALA A 200 -48.75 -5.51 -28.16
CA ALA A 200 -47.33 -5.24 -28.26
C ALA A 200 -46.64 -5.80 -27.01
N GLN A 201 -45.59 -6.59 -27.24
CA GLN A 201 -44.85 -7.32 -26.19
C GLN A 201 -43.59 -6.57 -25.76
N ASP A 202 -43.33 -5.39 -26.32
CA ASP A 202 -42.21 -4.55 -25.89
C ASP A 202 -42.58 -3.75 -24.63
N CYS A 203 -41.57 -3.49 -23.81
CA CYS A 203 -41.74 -2.84 -22.52
C CYS A 203 -42.36 -1.44 -22.68
N LEU A 204 -41.93 -0.70 -23.70
CA LEU A 204 -42.27 0.71 -23.87
C LEU A 204 -43.74 0.90 -24.25
N SER A 205 -44.31 -0.01 -25.04
CA SER A 205 -45.73 0.01 -25.40
C SER A 205 -46.68 0.03 -24.20
N CYS A 206 -46.27 -0.49 -23.04
CA CYS A 206 -47.04 -0.44 -21.80
C CYS A 206 -46.48 0.56 -20.78
N HIS A 207 -45.16 0.77 -20.74
CA HIS A 207 -44.49 1.57 -19.72
C HIS A 207 -43.93 2.91 -20.25
N GLN A 208 -44.50 3.46 -21.33
CA GLN A 208 -44.04 4.73 -21.90
C GLN A 208 -44.10 5.89 -20.89
N GLU A 209 -45.17 5.98 -20.11
CA GLU A 209 -45.33 7.03 -19.09
C GLU A 209 -44.50 6.76 -17.84
N ASP A 210 -44.13 5.50 -17.61
CA ASP A 210 -43.31 5.08 -16.48
C ASP A 210 -41.81 5.22 -16.76
N ASP A 211 -41.38 5.44 -18.01
CA ASP A 211 -39.97 5.51 -18.39
C ASP A 211 -39.26 6.77 -17.82
N PRO A 212 -38.40 6.62 -16.79
CA PRO A 212 -37.68 7.75 -16.22
C PRO A 212 -36.61 8.31 -17.18
N HIS A 213 -36.26 7.57 -18.24
CA HIS A 213 -35.26 7.95 -19.23
C HIS A 213 -35.84 8.83 -20.34
N ARG A 214 -37.17 8.94 -20.45
CA ARG A 214 -37.86 9.74 -21.49
C ARG A 214 -37.40 9.37 -22.91
N GLY A 215 -37.18 8.07 -23.16
CA GLY A 215 -36.77 7.53 -24.45
C GLY A 215 -35.30 7.71 -24.82
N SER A 216 -34.47 8.30 -23.96
CA SER A 216 -33.04 8.54 -24.26
C SER A 216 -32.19 7.26 -24.39
N MET A 217 -32.67 6.17 -23.81
CA MET A 217 -31.99 4.86 -23.73
C MET A 217 -32.49 3.84 -24.77
N GLY A 218 -33.42 4.24 -25.66
CA GLY A 218 -34.02 3.32 -26.62
C GLY A 218 -35.10 2.41 -26.02
N THR A 219 -35.45 1.34 -26.74
CA THR A 219 -36.55 0.42 -26.39
C THR A 219 -36.11 -0.87 -25.70
N ASP A 220 -34.80 -1.17 -25.70
CA ASP A 220 -34.26 -2.44 -25.20
C ASP A 220 -33.99 -2.38 -23.70
N CYS A 221 -35.05 -2.19 -22.91
CA CYS A 221 -34.96 -2.05 -21.44
C CYS A 221 -34.24 -3.24 -20.78
N ALA A 222 -34.36 -4.44 -21.38
CA ALA A 222 -33.76 -5.68 -20.89
C ALA A 222 -32.21 -5.69 -20.90
N GLU A 223 -31.56 -4.74 -21.58
CA GLU A 223 -30.09 -4.59 -21.48
C GLU A 223 -29.65 -4.13 -20.09
N CYS A 224 -30.51 -3.39 -19.39
CA CYS A 224 -30.20 -2.79 -18.09
C CYS A 224 -31.13 -3.29 -16.99
N HIS A 225 -32.41 -3.52 -17.26
CA HIS A 225 -33.40 -3.87 -16.25
C HIS A 225 -33.81 -5.33 -16.37
N VAL A 226 -34.13 -5.95 -15.23
CA VAL A 226 -34.71 -7.28 -15.17
C VAL A 226 -36.11 -7.19 -14.56
N GLU A 227 -37.09 -7.87 -15.15
CA GLU A 227 -38.50 -7.80 -14.76
C GLU A 227 -38.74 -8.21 -13.29
N SER A 228 -37.90 -9.11 -12.77
CA SER A 228 -37.96 -9.57 -11.37
C SER A 228 -37.42 -8.55 -10.35
N ASP A 229 -36.59 -7.59 -10.78
CA ASP A 229 -35.97 -6.56 -9.93
C ASP A 229 -35.74 -5.27 -10.72
N TRP A 230 -36.83 -4.63 -11.13
CA TRP A 230 -36.79 -3.47 -12.03
C TRP A 230 -36.01 -2.27 -11.46
N LYS A 231 -36.02 -2.12 -10.14
CA LYS A 231 -35.36 -0.98 -9.45
C LYS A 231 -33.83 -1.07 -9.53
N THR A 232 -33.29 -2.26 -9.73
CA THR A 232 -31.85 -2.48 -9.81
C THR A 232 -31.42 -2.62 -11.27
N ALA A 233 -30.77 -1.59 -11.82
CA ALA A 233 -30.17 -1.68 -13.14
C ALA A 233 -28.88 -2.53 -13.09
N ARG A 234 -28.79 -3.53 -13.97
CA ARG A 234 -27.64 -4.40 -14.22
C ARG A 234 -26.89 -3.96 -15.48
N PHE A 235 -26.32 -2.76 -15.45
CA PHE A 235 -25.49 -2.28 -16.56
C PHE A 235 -24.00 -2.60 -16.31
N ASP A 236 -23.37 -3.29 -17.26
CA ASP A 236 -21.95 -3.64 -17.19
C ASP A 236 -21.05 -2.57 -17.83
N HIS A 237 -20.39 -1.78 -16.99
CA HIS A 237 -19.42 -0.77 -17.44
C HIS A 237 -18.16 -1.36 -18.10
N ALA A 238 -17.86 -2.65 -17.92
CA ALA A 238 -16.73 -3.30 -18.60
C ALA A 238 -16.91 -3.37 -20.12
N ARG A 239 -18.15 -3.24 -20.61
CA ARG A 239 -18.48 -3.16 -22.04
C ARG A 239 -18.31 -1.75 -22.62
N THR A 240 -17.93 -0.78 -21.79
CA THR A 240 -17.76 0.63 -22.18
C THR A 240 -16.29 1.03 -22.21
N GLY A 241 -16.00 2.23 -22.71
CA GLY A 241 -14.66 2.82 -22.65
C GLY A 241 -14.21 3.26 -21.25
N TYR A 242 -15.08 3.16 -20.23
CA TYR A 242 -14.79 3.58 -18.85
C TYR A 242 -15.11 2.46 -17.86
N VAL A 243 -14.10 1.64 -17.56
CA VAL A 243 -14.22 0.54 -16.59
C VAL A 243 -14.21 1.08 -15.16
N LEU A 244 -15.23 0.75 -14.37
CA LEU A 244 -15.28 1.14 -12.96
C LEU A 244 -14.23 0.36 -12.16
N LEU A 245 -13.26 1.09 -11.60
CA LEU A 245 -12.17 0.56 -10.79
C LEU A 245 -12.22 1.12 -9.37
N GLY A 246 -11.82 0.28 -8.40
CA GLY A 246 -11.76 0.67 -7.00
C GLY A 246 -13.11 1.14 -6.47
N LYS A 247 -13.12 2.27 -5.78
CA LYS A 247 -14.33 2.84 -5.14
C LYS A 247 -15.40 3.34 -6.11
N HIS A 248 -15.07 3.53 -7.38
CA HIS A 248 -16.06 3.89 -8.40
C HIS A 248 -17.05 2.76 -8.69
N ARG A 249 -16.73 1.50 -8.35
CA ARG A 249 -17.67 0.37 -8.46
C ARG A 249 -18.86 0.48 -7.51
N ASP A 250 -18.66 1.17 -6.39
CA ASP A 250 -19.68 1.36 -5.36
C ASP A 250 -20.51 2.63 -5.62
N ALA A 251 -20.22 3.39 -6.69
CA ALA A 251 -20.88 4.65 -6.98
C ALA A 251 -22.27 4.43 -7.60
N GLU A 252 -23.26 5.15 -7.11
CA GLU A 252 -24.58 5.24 -7.75
C GLU A 252 -24.48 5.93 -9.11
N CYS A 253 -25.37 5.61 -10.05
CA CYS A 253 -25.34 6.16 -11.41
C CYS A 253 -25.33 7.69 -11.42
N GLY A 254 -26.12 8.35 -10.55
CA GLY A 254 -26.18 9.81 -10.41
C GLY A 254 -24.90 10.45 -9.85
N GLY A 255 -23.99 9.64 -9.29
CA GLY A 255 -22.65 10.05 -8.91
C GLY A 255 -21.84 10.54 -10.11
N CYS A 256 -21.94 9.85 -11.24
CA CYS A 256 -21.24 10.16 -12.49
C CYS A 256 -22.15 10.83 -13.53
N HIS A 257 -23.38 10.35 -13.68
CA HIS A 257 -24.37 10.83 -14.64
C HIS A 257 -25.26 11.92 -14.02
N LYS A 258 -24.76 13.16 -14.02
CA LYS A 258 -25.42 14.29 -13.33
C LYS A 258 -26.74 14.74 -13.97
N VAL A 259 -26.92 14.48 -15.27
CA VAL A 259 -28.14 14.82 -15.99
C VAL A 259 -29.10 13.63 -15.91
N LYS A 260 -30.22 13.79 -15.21
CA LYS A 260 -31.22 12.72 -15.07
C LYS A 260 -31.75 12.33 -16.44
N GLY A 261 -31.71 11.04 -16.73
CA GLY A 261 -32.16 10.51 -18.02
C GLY A 261 -31.10 10.60 -19.13
N GLU A 262 -29.94 11.24 -18.92
CA GLU A 262 -28.86 11.25 -19.91
C GLU A 262 -27.63 10.49 -19.38
N TYR A 263 -27.47 9.26 -19.85
CA TYR A 263 -26.39 8.37 -19.43
C TYR A 263 -25.25 8.29 -20.47
N LYS A 264 -25.40 8.98 -21.61
CA LYS A 264 -24.36 9.10 -22.64
C LYS A 264 -23.41 10.25 -22.28
N ASN A 265 -22.13 10.08 -22.62
CA ASN A 265 -21.10 11.14 -22.53
C ASN A 265 -20.79 11.68 -21.12
N ALA A 266 -20.85 10.84 -20.09
CA ALA A 266 -20.32 11.21 -18.78
C ALA A 266 -18.80 11.53 -18.89
N PRO A 267 -18.28 12.48 -18.09
CA PRO A 267 -16.86 12.77 -18.07
C PRO A 267 -16.05 11.50 -17.72
N SER A 268 -15.04 11.19 -18.54
CA SER A 268 -14.18 10.00 -18.37
C SER A 268 -12.81 10.32 -17.77
N THR A 269 -12.53 11.60 -17.50
CA THR A 269 -11.28 12.03 -16.85
C THR A 269 -11.50 12.30 -15.37
N CYS A 270 -10.48 12.06 -14.55
CA CYS A 270 -10.54 12.28 -13.10
C CYS A 270 -11.01 13.70 -12.78
N ILE A 271 -10.38 14.71 -13.39
CA ILE A 271 -10.70 16.13 -13.17
C ILE A 271 -12.09 16.53 -13.71
N GLY A 272 -12.63 15.77 -14.68
CA GLY A 272 -13.97 15.99 -15.20
C GLY A 272 -15.04 15.87 -14.09
N CYS A 273 -14.82 14.99 -13.11
CA CYS A 273 -15.69 14.82 -11.96
C CYS A 273 -15.13 15.44 -10.66
N HIS A 274 -13.82 15.31 -10.43
CA HIS A 274 -13.17 15.62 -9.15
C HIS A 274 -12.45 16.97 -9.13
N ARG A 275 -12.78 17.92 -10.03
CA ARG A 275 -12.15 19.26 -10.01
C ARG A 275 -12.31 19.98 -8.67
N ALA A 276 -13.45 19.84 -8.01
CA ALA A 276 -13.69 20.43 -6.70
C ALA A 276 -12.99 19.67 -5.56
N ASP A 277 -12.66 18.40 -5.77
CA ASP A 277 -12.00 17.54 -4.78
C ASP A 277 -10.48 17.63 -4.85
N ASP A 278 -9.93 18.19 -5.94
CA ASP A 278 -8.49 18.33 -6.13
C ASP A 278 -7.87 19.27 -5.09
N GLN A 279 -7.21 18.65 -4.11
CA GLN A 279 -6.52 19.36 -3.04
C GLN A 279 -5.29 20.14 -3.54
N HIS A 280 -4.78 19.80 -4.74
CA HIS A 280 -3.64 20.47 -5.35
C HIS A 280 -4.04 21.71 -6.14
N ARG A 281 -5.35 21.99 -6.28
CA ARG A 281 -5.87 23.19 -6.95
C ARG A 281 -5.33 23.38 -8.38
N GLY A 282 -5.11 22.28 -9.09
CA GLY A 282 -4.63 22.29 -10.48
C GLY A 282 -3.15 22.64 -10.67
N THR A 283 -2.33 22.65 -9.61
CA THR A 283 -0.89 22.89 -9.75
C THR A 283 -0.10 21.66 -10.19
N LEU A 284 -0.72 20.48 -10.14
CA LEU A 284 -0.16 19.22 -10.62
C LEU A 284 -0.83 18.74 -11.91
N SER A 285 -0.28 17.69 -12.52
CA SER A 285 -0.85 17.06 -13.70
C SER A 285 -2.27 16.53 -13.45
N GLU A 286 -3.14 16.61 -14.47
CA GLU A 286 -4.48 16.02 -14.46
C GLU A 286 -4.47 14.47 -14.47
N ARG A 287 -3.29 13.84 -14.65
CA ARG A 287 -3.10 12.38 -14.53
C ARG A 287 -3.00 11.96 -13.07
N CYS A 288 -4.11 12.06 -12.34
CA CYS A 288 -4.16 11.74 -10.91
C CYS A 288 -3.71 10.31 -10.61
N ASP A 289 -3.94 9.38 -11.53
CA ASP A 289 -3.60 7.95 -11.46
C ASP A 289 -2.10 7.65 -11.52
N SER A 290 -1.27 8.65 -11.86
CA SER A 290 0.18 8.56 -11.77
C SER A 290 0.69 8.53 -10.33
N CYS A 291 -0.08 9.10 -9.39
CA CYS A 291 0.26 9.16 -7.97
C CYS A 291 -0.77 8.40 -7.11
N HIS A 292 -2.05 8.61 -7.40
CA HIS A 292 -3.15 8.06 -6.63
C HIS A 292 -3.67 6.74 -7.23
N ASP A 293 -4.29 5.95 -6.36
CA ASP A 293 -4.98 4.73 -6.74
C ASP A 293 -6.48 4.87 -6.45
N SER A 294 -7.34 4.47 -7.39
CA SER A 294 -8.79 4.61 -7.27
C SER A 294 -9.40 3.62 -6.25
N ALA A 295 -8.69 2.55 -5.88
CA ALA A 295 -9.09 1.68 -4.77
C ALA A 295 -8.66 2.26 -3.42
N ARG A 296 -7.50 2.95 -3.38
CA ARG A 296 -6.99 3.63 -2.17
C ARG A 296 -6.35 4.98 -2.51
N TRP A 297 -7.12 6.05 -2.36
CA TRP A 297 -6.68 7.40 -2.71
C TRP A 297 -5.58 7.96 -1.80
N LYS A 298 -5.61 7.64 -0.49
CA LYS A 298 -4.65 8.12 0.52
C LYS A 298 -3.98 6.94 1.26
N PRO A 299 -2.64 6.93 1.43
CA PRO A 299 -1.66 7.82 0.77
C PRO A 299 -1.59 7.56 -0.74
N ALA A 300 -0.95 8.44 -1.51
CA ALA A 300 -0.74 8.28 -2.95
C ALA A 300 0.35 7.21 -3.19
N PRO A 301 -0.01 5.94 -3.46
CA PRO A 301 0.94 4.84 -3.30
C PRO A 301 1.85 4.66 -4.53
N LYS A 302 1.53 5.28 -5.65
CA LYS A 302 2.29 5.17 -6.91
C LYS A 302 3.35 6.26 -7.05
N PHE A 303 3.30 7.29 -6.21
CA PHE A 303 4.30 8.34 -6.23
C PHE A 303 5.56 7.90 -5.47
N ASP A 304 6.70 7.97 -6.15
CA ASP A 304 7.99 7.55 -5.61
C ASP A 304 9.03 8.68 -5.73
N HIS A 305 9.52 9.13 -4.57
CA HIS A 305 10.56 10.15 -4.47
C HIS A 305 11.93 9.67 -4.99
N ALA A 306 12.17 8.37 -5.14
CA ALA A 306 13.42 7.87 -5.73
C ALA A 306 13.63 8.37 -7.17
N HIS A 307 12.56 8.76 -7.86
CA HIS A 307 12.58 9.30 -9.23
C HIS A 307 12.51 10.84 -9.28
N THR A 308 12.65 11.53 -8.15
CA THR A 308 12.64 13.00 -8.09
C THR A 308 14.03 13.55 -7.76
N GLU A 309 14.19 14.87 -7.88
CA GLU A 309 15.44 15.57 -7.49
C GLU A 309 15.70 15.57 -5.98
N PHE A 310 14.79 15.02 -5.17
CA PHE A 310 14.93 14.89 -3.73
C PHE A 310 14.53 13.47 -3.29
N PRO A 311 15.42 12.48 -3.50
CA PRO A 311 15.20 11.13 -3.00
C PRO A 311 15.14 11.13 -1.47
N LEU A 312 14.11 10.50 -0.90
CA LEU A 312 14.00 10.37 0.55
C LEU A 312 15.03 9.34 1.04
N LEU A 313 15.89 9.78 1.95
CA LEU A 313 16.94 8.96 2.54
C LEU A 313 16.76 8.82 4.06
N GLY A 314 17.13 7.65 4.59
CA GLY A 314 17.14 7.40 6.04
C GLY A 314 15.75 7.57 6.67
N GLY A 315 15.68 8.38 7.73
CA GLY A 315 14.44 8.65 8.46
C GLY A 315 13.34 9.29 7.63
N HIS A 316 13.68 10.02 6.56
CA HIS A 316 12.72 10.70 5.70
C HIS A 316 11.77 9.74 4.97
N LEU A 317 12.18 8.48 4.74
CA LEU A 317 11.33 7.45 4.12
C LEU A 317 10.05 7.17 4.92
N LYS A 318 10.03 7.49 6.21
CA LYS A 318 8.87 7.31 7.10
C LYS A 318 8.08 8.60 7.30
N ALA A 319 8.51 9.72 6.72
CA ALA A 319 7.84 10.99 6.88
C ALA A 319 6.49 10.98 6.12
N ALA A 320 5.44 11.49 6.77
CA ALA A 320 4.18 11.73 6.08
C ALA A 320 4.34 12.89 5.08
N CYS A 321 3.61 12.83 3.95
CA CYS A 321 3.67 13.87 2.91
C CYS A 321 3.45 15.27 3.48
N SER A 322 2.49 15.43 4.41
CA SER A 322 2.17 16.70 5.07
C SER A 322 3.30 17.25 5.97
N GLY A 323 4.26 16.41 6.35
CA GLY A 323 5.45 16.85 7.10
C GLY A 323 6.41 17.69 6.24
N CYS A 324 6.40 17.49 4.92
CA CYS A 324 7.24 18.23 3.97
C CYS A 324 6.40 19.17 3.10
N HIS A 325 5.26 18.68 2.59
CA HIS A 325 4.32 19.42 1.76
C HIS A 325 3.19 20.00 2.63
N VAL A 326 3.53 21.05 3.37
CA VAL A 326 2.61 21.72 4.31
C VAL A 326 1.47 22.46 3.59
N ASP A 327 1.71 22.87 2.34
CA ASP A 327 0.69 23.48 1.49
C ASP A 327 0.36 22.54 0.34
N ALA A 328 -0.89 22.08 0.33
CA ALA A 328 -1.41 21.20 -0.70
C ALA A 328 -1.38 21.85 -2.10
N ALA A 329 -1.49 23.19 -2.17
CA ALA A 329 -1.47 23.93 -3.43
C ALA A 329 -0.06 24.02 -4.04
N HIS A 330 0.99 23.96 -3.23
CA HIS A 330 2.38 24.12 -3.67
C HIS A 330 3.19 22.85 -3.43
N PHE A 331 2.66 21.70 -3.88
CA PHE A 331 3.32 20.41 -3.69
C PHE A 331 4.67 20.30 -4.42
N ALA A 332 4.80 20.93 -5.60
CA ALA A 332 6.03 20.90 -6.39
C ALA A 332 7.13 21.84 -5.88
N ASP A 333 6.76 22.93 -5.20
CA ASP A 333 7.67 24.04 -4.90
C ASP A 333 8.20 24.00 -3.46
N ARG A 334 8.76 22.84 -3.06
CA ARG A 334 9.38 22.70 -1.75
C ARG A 334 10.90 22.83 -1.82
N SER A 335 11.47 23.60 -0.89
CA SER A 335 12.92 23.72 -0.76
C SER A 335 13.57 22.36 -0.49
N LYS A 336 14.63 22.08 -1.24
CA LYS A 336 15.52 20.92 -1.08
C LYS A 336 16.65 21.19 -0.08
N ALA A 337 16.77 22.43 0.42
CA ALA A 337 17.84 22.80 1.34
C ALA A 337 17.53 22.29 2.75
N CYS A 338 18.46 21.51 3.32
CA CYS A 338 18.34 20.91 4.66
C CYS A 338 17.97 21.96 5.71
N VAL A 339 18.63 23.13 5.67
CA VAL A 339 18.46 24.23 6.62
C VAL A 339 17.05 24.83 6.64
N ASP A 340 16.26 24.68 5.57
CA ASP A 340 14.91 25.23 5.54
C ASP A 340 13.92 24.40 6.35
N CYS A 341 14.25 23.14 6.63
CA CYS A 341 13.48 22.27 7.52
C CYS A 341 14.16 22.12 8.88
N HIS A 342 15.48 21.96 8.90
CA HIS A 342 16.26 21.60 10.10
C HIS A 342 16.98 22.78 10.77
N ARG A 343 16.60 24.04 10.48
CA ARG A 343 17.23 25.22 11.10
C ARG A 343 17.31 25.16 12.63
N LYS A 344 16.25 24.63 13.25
CA LYS A 344 16.13 24.51 14.71
C LYS A 344 16.89 23.30 15.26
N ASP A 345 17.14 22.31 14.42
CA ASP A 345 17.81 21.06 14.78
C ASP A 345 19.33 21.15 14.58
N ASP A 346 19.82 22.20 13.91
CA ASP A 346 21.24 22.40 13.68
C ASP A 346 22.01 22.70 14.97
N SER A 347 22.78 21.71 15.42
CA SER A 347 23.67 21.80 16.58
C SER A 347 24.75 22.88 16.42
N HIS A 348 25.13 23.22 15.19
CA HIS A 348 26.16 24.21 14.89
C HIS A 348 25.64 25.64 14.85
N LYS A 349 24.31 25.85 14.96
CA LYS A 349 23.66 27.16 14.96
C LYS A 349 24.05 28.03 13.76
N GLY A 350 24.17 27.42 12.58
CA GLY A 350 24.52 28.07 11.31
C GLY A 350 26.00 28.40 11.13
N ARG A 351 26.88 28.02 12.06
CA ARG A 351 28.32 28.34 11.95
C ARG A 351 29.04 27.61 10.82
N ASN A 352 28.56 26.42 10.46
CA ASN A 352 29.20 25.55 9.47
C ASN A 352 28.61 25.69 8.06
N GLY A 353 27.82 26.75 7.82
CA GLY A 353 27.17 26.98 6.52
C GLY A 353 25.97 26.06 6.25
N PRO A 354 25.27 26.25 5.11
CA PRO A 354 24.03 25.54 4.80
C PRO A 354 24.24 24.17 4.12
N LYS A 355 25.47 23.84 3.71
CA LYS A 355 25.80 22.61 2.98
C LYS A 355 26.06 21.44 3.93
N CYS A 356 25.02 21.01 4.64
CA CYS A 356 25.15 19.93 5.62
C CYS A 356 25.70 18.63 5.01
N GLY A 357 25.41 18.35 3.73
CA GLY A 357 25.85 17.17 3.00
C GLY A 357 27.37 17.05 2.78
N ASP A 358 28.11 18.14 2.97
CA ASP A 358 29.59 18.10 2.92
C ASP A 358 30.17 17.38 4.15
N CYS A 359 29.37 17.26 5.23
CA CYS A 359 29.78 16.66 6.50
C CYS A 359 28.87 15.51 6.97
N HIS A 360 27.56 15.58 6.71
CA HIS A 360 26.57 14.63 7.23
C HIS A 360 25.86 13.88 6.10
N ASP A 361 25.65 12.58 6.27
CA ASP A 361 24.81 11.78 5.38
C ASP A 361 23.39 11.68 5.96
N ALA A 362 22.36 11.87 5.12
CA ALA A 362 20.97 11.80 5.55
C ALA A 362 20.52 10.40 6.01
N ARG A 363 21.27 9.34 5.67
CA ARG A 363 21.08 7.95 6.12
C ARG A 363 21.68 7.71 7.50
N ASP A 364 22.78 8.39 7.82
CA ASP A 364 23.44 8.35 9.13
C ASP A 364 23.96 9.74 9.55
N TRP A 365 23.08 10.52 10.16
CA TRP A 365 23.36 11.91 10.53
C TRP A 365 24.38 12.05 11.66
N LYS A 366 24.47 11.05 12.55
CA LYS A 366 25.29 11.13 13.76
C LYS A 366 26.79 11.09 13.44
N THR A 367 27.14 10.41 12.36
CA THR A 367 28.52 10.27 11.92
C THR A 367 28.88 11.42 11.00
N SER A 368 29.94 12.17 11.36
CA SER A 368 30.52 13.15 10.44
C SER A 368 31.46 12.44 9.47
N LEU A 369 31.23 12.66 8.17
CA LEU A 369 32.10 12.25 7.08
C LEU A 369 33.24 13.23 6.82
N PHE A 370 33.21 14.40 7.49
CA PHE A 370 34.17 15.46 7.28
C PHE A 370 35.56 15.07 7.81
N ASP A 371 36.55 15.10 6.93
CA ASP A 371 37.95 14.87 7.23
C ASP A 371 38.72 16.18 7.09
N HIS A 372 39.05 16.81 8.23
CA HIS A 372 39.68 18.13 8.28
C HIS A 372 41.04 18.15 7.57
N ASP A 373 41.83 17.07 7.69
CA ASP A 373 43.18 16.99 7.14
C ASP A 373 43.16 16.90 5.60
N LYS A 374 42.08 16.35 5.03
CA LYS A 374 41.88 16.32 3.58
C LYS A 374 41.24 17.59 3.04
N ALA A 375 40.34 18.19 3.82
CA ALA A 375 39.60 19.38 3.40
C ALA A 375 40.43 20.67 3.51
N THR A 376 41.47 20.69 4.34
CA THR A 376 42.25 21.90 4.62
C THR A 376 43.75 21.66 4.43
N LYS A 377 44.51 22.76 4.39
CA LYS A 377 45.98 22.71 4.35
C LYS A 377 46.62 22.64 5.74
N PHE A 378 45.81 22.65 6.80
CA PHE A 378 46.27 22.66 8.18
C PHE A 378 45.90 21.32 8.82
N ALA A 379 46.87 20.40 8.83
CA ALA A 379 46.67 19.08 9.42
C ALA A 379 46.62 19.17 10.94
N LEU A 380 45.60 18.57 11.55
CA LEU A 380 45.47 18.52 13.00
C LEU A 380 46.33 17.38 13.55
N LEU A 381 47.42 17.73 14.24
CA LEU A 381 48.33 16.75 14.84
C LEU A 381 48.14 16.67 16.36
N GLY A 382 48.56 15.55 16.95
CA GLY A 382 48.60 15.39 18.41
C GLY A 382 47.26 15.67 19.10
N ALA A 383 47.30 16.55 20.10
CA ALA A 383 46.13 16.96 20.87
C ALA A 383 45.08 17.72 20.04
N HIS A 384 45.50 18.46 19.01
CA HIS A 384 44.58 19.23 18.15
C HIS A 384 43.57 18.36 17.42
N ARG A 385 43.89 17.07 17.15
CA ARG A 385 42.97 16.13 16.51
C ARG A 385 41.73 15.80 17.36
N LYS A 386 41.81 16.00 18.67
CA LYS A 386 40.70 15.77 19.61
C LYS A 386 39.93 17.05 19.97
N THR A 387 40.38 18.20 19.46
CA THR A 387 39.78 19.50 19.75
C THR A 387 38.47 19.69 18.98
N THR A 388 37.51 20.39 19.58
CA THR A 388 36.26 20.74 18.91
C THR A 388 36.47 21.87 17.91
N CYS A 389 35.69 21.86 16.83
CA CYS A 389 35.79 22.86 15.75
C CYS A 389 35.70 24.30 16.29
N GLU A 390 34.80 24.55 17.24
CA GLU A 390 34.53 25.88 17.80
C GLU A 390 35.67 26.44 18.65
N SER A 391 36.59 25.58 19.11
CA SER A 391 37.78 26.01 19.84
C SER A 391 38.76 26.75 18.92
N CYS A 392 38.77 26.41 17.63
CA CYS A 392 39.59 27.08 16.62
C CYS A 392 38.75 28.07 15.79
N HIS A 393 37.51 27.72 15.46
CA HIS A 393 36.58 28.53 14.67
C HIS A 393 35.62 29.31 15.57
N SER A 394 36.06 30.49 16.02
CA SER A 394 35.26 31.37 16.87
C SER A 394 34.11 32.08 16.13
N GLY A 395 34.10 32.03 14.81
CA GLY A 395 33.07 32.59 13.94
C GLY A 395 32.64 31.62 12.83
N PRO A 396 31.68 32.02 11.98
CA PRO A 396 31.24 31.21 10.85
C PRO A 396 32.39 30.89 9.90
N ILE A 397 32.49 29.62 9.48
CA ILE A 397 33.64 29.13 8.69
C ILE A 397 33.79 29.83 7.32
N GLU A 398 32.71 30.41 6.80
CA GLU A 398 32.72 31.16 5.54
C GLU A 398 33.43 32.51 5.66
N THR A 399 33.39 33.13 6.83
CA THR A 399 33.87 34.50 7.05
C THR A 399 35.07 34.57 7.99
N PHE A 400 35.25 33.55 8.85
CA PHE A 400 36.30 33.50 9.84
C PHE A 400 37.29 32.36 9.55
N LYS A 401 38.55 32.75 9.32
CA LYS A 401 39.67 31.81 9.16
C LYS A 401 40.63 32.01 10.33
N PRO A 402 40.81 31.02 11.22
CA PRO A 402 41.80 31.11 12.28
C PRO A 402 43.21 31.22 11.70
N GLY A 403 44.12 31.83 12.47
CA GLY A 403 45.53 31.84 12.14
C GLY A 403 46.12 30.43 12.14
N SER A 404 47.22 30.23 11.41
CA SER A 404 47.85 28.92 11.21
C SER A 404 49.21 28.79 11.90
N THR A 405 49.67 29.84 12.59
CA THR A 405 50.91 29.78 13.37
C THR A 405 50.60 29.49 14.83
N CYS A 406 51.56 28.91 15.56
CA CYS A 406 51.41 28.55 16.96
C CYS A 406 50.99 29.77 17.81
N VAL A 407 51.61 30.93 17.57
CA VAL A 407 51.36 32.17 18.30
C VAL A 407 49.96 32.74 18.05
N ASP A 408 49.36 32.52 16.87
CA ASP A 408 48.02 33.03 16.57
C ASP A 408 46.96 32.50 17.55
N CYS A 409 47.17 31.29 18.07
CA CYS A 409 46.30 30.63 19.02
C CYS A 409 46.87 30.64 20.45
N HIS A 410 48.17 30.39 20.60
CA HIS A 410 48.83 30.16 21.89
C HIS A 410 49.64 31.36 22.41
N ALA A 411 49.41 32.58 21.91
CA ALA A 411 50.09 33.79 22.41
C ALA A 411 49.98 33.96 23.93
N LYS A 412 48.86 33.54 24.54
CA LYS A 412 48.64 33.61 25.98
C LYS A 412 49.29 32.46 26.76
N ASP A 413 49.56 31.35 26.09
CA ASP A 413 50.15 30.15 26.68
C ASP A 413 51.69 30.19 26.63
N ASP A 414 52.27 31.13 25.87
CA ASP A 414 53.71 31.29 25.76
C ASP A 414 54.34 31.81 27.08
N VAL A 415 54.90 30.87 27.84
CA VAL A 415 55.65 31.13 29.07
C VAL A 415 56.96 31.89 28.83
N HIS A 416 57.48 31.90 27.59
CA HIS A 416 58.71 32.59 27.22
C HIS A 416 58.48 34.07 26.90
N LYS A 417 57.22 34.54 26.90
CA LYS A 417 56.85 35.94 26.64
C LYS A 417 57.50 36.47 25.36
N THR A 418 57.46 35.69 24.29
CA THR A 418 57.99 35.97 22.94
C THR A 418 59.51 36.16 22.85
N ARG A 419 60.27 35.92 23.93
CA ARG A 419 61.73 36.10 23.96
C ARG A 419 62.48 35.14 23.02
N LEU A 420 61.90 33.97 22.73
CA LEU A 420 62.49 32.94 21.88
C LEU A 420 61.98 32.95 20.44
N GLY A 421 61.17 33.94 20.07
CA GLY A 421 60.53 34.01 18.75
C GLY A 421 59.25 33.18 18.65
N SER A 422 58.71 33.07 17.43
CA SER A 422 57.41 32.43 17.15
C SER A 422 57.51 31.01 16.58
N ASP A 423 58.72 30.52 16.30
CA ASP A 423 58.95 29.18 15.74
C ASP A 423 59.03 28.12 16.84
N CYS A 424 57.92 27.90 17.55
CA CYS A 424 57.87 27.00 18.70
C CYS A 424 58.30 25.56 18.35
N LYS A 425 58.03 25.10 17.12
CA LYS A 425 58.40 23.76 16.62
C LYS A 425 59.90 23.50 16.53
N SER A 426 60.74 24.54 16.64
CA SER A 426 62.19 24.37 16.75
C SER A 426 62.61 23.70 18.06
N CYS A 427 61.77 23.86 19.09
CA CYS A 427 62.01 23.31 20.42
C CYS A 427 60.93 22.33 20.85
N HIS A 428 59.65 22.59 20.60
CA HIS A 428 58.53 21.78 21.11
C HIS A 428 57.96 20.86 20.03
N ALA A 429 57.68 19.61 20.39
CA ALA A 429 56.92 18.70 19.55
C ALA A 429 55.40 18.96 19.69
N GLU A 430 54.67 19.03 18.57
CA GLU A 430 53.21 19.25 18.61
C GLU A 430 52.45 18.03 19.15
N GLN A 431 53.03 16.83 19.07
CA GLN A 431 52.44 15.60 19.61
C GLN A 431 52.55 15.53 21.13
N ASP A 432 53.65 16.03 21.69
CA ASP A 432 53.88 16.15 23.13
C ASP A 432 54.66 17.44 23.41
N TRP A 433 53.94 18.48 23.85
CA TRP A 433 54.51 19.81 24.08
C TRP A 433 55.63 19.83 25.11
N LYS A 434 55.64 18.87 26.04
CA LYS A 434 56.68 18.75 27.06
C LYS A 434 57.97 18.14 26.52
N ASP A 435 57.90 17.45 25.39
CA ASP A 435 59.07 16.93 24.72
C ASP A 435 59.77 18.06 23.96
N THR A 436 61.06 18.25 24.27
CA THR A 436 61.87 19.32 23.68
C THR A 436 62.98 18.75 22.80
N THR A 437 63.05 19.19 21.56
CA THR A 437 64.00 18.70 20.54
C THR A 437 65.20 19.61 20.31
N TYR A 438 65.39 20.65 21.13
CA TYR A 438 66.43 21.65 20.92
C TYR A 438 67.84 21.05 21.05
N GLN A 439 68.70 21.33 20.06
CA GLN A 439 70.06 20.80 19.98
C GLN A 439 71.09 21.90 20.28
N HIS A 440 71.70 21.86 21.48
CA HIS A 440 72.72 22.85 21.88
C HIS A 440 73.98 22.84 21.02
N ASP A 441 74.30 21.71 20.36
CA ASP A 441 75.50 21.58 19.53
C ASP A 441 75.52 22.55 18.33
N GLN A 442 74.35 23.08 17.92
CA GLN A 442 74.21 24.06 16.84
C GLN A 442 74.12 25.52 17.35
N GLY A 443 74.16 25.70 18.67
CA GLY A 443 73.97 26.98 19.33
C GLY A 443 75.26 27.72 19.66
N ARG A 444 75.10 28.88 20.31
CA ARG A 444 76.21 29.76 20.76
C ARG A 444 76.93 29.25 22.02
N PHE A 445 76.50 28.12 22.56
CA PHE A 445 77.13 27.42 23.69
C PHE A 445 76.95 25.91 23.52
N PRO A 446 77.82 25.26 22.72
CA PRO A 446 77.79 23.82 22.55
C PRO A 446 78.11 23.13 23.87
N LEU A 447 77.23 22.24 24.31
CA LEU A 447 77.45 21.46 25.53
C LEU A 447 78.55 20.43 25.25
N ILE A 448 79.68 20.54 25.93
CA ILE A 448 80.82 19.63 25.79
C ILE A 448 81.25 19.06 27.15
N GLY A 449 81.80 17.85 27.12
CA GLY A 449 82.17 17.13 28.34
C GLY A 449 80.97 16.81 29.21
N GLY A 450 81.10 17.03 30.52
CA GLY A 450 80.05 16.77 31.51
C GLY A 450 78.78 17.60 31.33
N HIS A 451 78.86 18.76 30.66
CA HIS A 451 77.70 19.63 30.40
C HIS A 451 76.65 19.01 29.47
N ARG A 452 76.94 17.86 28.83
CA ARG A 452 75.95 17.14 28.01
C ARG A 452 74.94 16.33 28.84
N LEU A 453 75.24 16.11 30.12
CA LEU A 453 74.47 15.23 31.01
C LEU A 453 73.71 16.00 32.10
N ILE A 454 73.76 17.33 32.07
CA ILE A 454 73.07 18.17 33.04
C ILE A 454 71.68 18.55 32.54
N GLU A 455 70.78 18.79 33.48
CA GLU A 455 69.40 19.17 33.17
C GLU A 455 69.34 20.65 32.72
N CYS A 456 68.39 20.97 31.84
CA CYS A 456 68.29 22.33 31.28
C CYS A 456 68.14 23.41 32.38
N GLN A 457 67.43 23.10 33.46
CA GLN A 457 67.16 24.03 34.57
C GLN A 457 68.42 24.40 35.38
N ASP A 458 69.48 23.59 35.32
CA ASP A 458 70.73 23.85 36.02
C ASP A 458 71.50 25.01 35.36
N CYS A 459 71.34 25.17 34.04
CA CYS A 459 71.86 26.32 33.28
C CYS A 459 70.82 27.43 33.15
N HIS A 460 69.58 27.08 32.78
CA HIS A 460 68.49 28.02 32.52
C HIS A 460 67.63 28.20 33.78
N ARG A 461 68.08 29.11 34.65
CA ARG A 461 67.41 29.43 35.93
C ARG A 461 66.03 30.08 35.78
N THR A 462 65.73 30.62 34.60
CA THR A 462 64.43 31.18 34.26
C THR A 462 63.85 30.47 33.04
N GLN A 463 62.52 30.41 32.97
CA GLN A 463 61.79 29.89 31.82
C GLN A 463 61.89 30.79 30.58
N LEU A 464 62.70 31.85 30.60
CA LEU A 464 62.94 32.69 29.43
C LEU A 464 64.05 32.11 28.53
N PHE A 465 64.91 31.23 29.09
CA PHE A 465 66.05 30.55 28.46
C PHE A 465 67.12 31.44 27.80
N ALA A 466 66.80 32.67 27.40
CA ALA A 466 67.70 33.64 26.78
C ALA A 466 68.71 34.27 27.78
N ASP A 467 68.48 34.11 29.08
CA ASP A 467 69.20 34.85 30.12
C ASP A 467 70.35 34.04 30.76
N ALA A 468 70.63 32.82 30.28
CA ALA A 468 71.69 31.99 30.83
C ALA A 468 73.07 32.57 30.50
N ASP A 469 73.86 32.85 31.55
CA ASP A 469 75.25 33.27 31.42
C ASP A 469 76.11 32.10 30.90
N ARG A 470 77.09 32.42 30.06
CA ARG A 470 77.97 31.48 29.37
C ARG A 470 79.39 31.52 29.89
N GLU A 471 79.70 32.48 30.78
CA GLU A 471 81.02 32.57 31.39
C GLU A 471 81.20 31.46 32.42
N CYS A 472 82.33 30.74 32.39
CA CYS A 472 82.60 29.62 33.28
C CYS A 472 82.44 30.01 34.76
N ALA A 473 82.89 31.20 35.12
CA ALA A 473 82.82 31.74 36.48
C ALA A 473 81.37 31.99 36.95
N SER A 474 80.41 32.24 36.06
CA SER A 474 79.02 32.47 36.47
C SER A 474 78.38 31.26 37.19
N CYS A 475 78.92 30.07 36.95
CA CYS A 475 78.49 28.82 37.57
C CYS A 475 79.58 28.22 38.48
N HIS A 476 80.84 28.19 38.02
CA HIS A 476 81.93 27.48 38.71
C HIS A 476 82.82 28.35 39.59
N LEU A 477 82.47 29.62 39.86
CA LEU A 477 83.29 30.46 40.74
C LEU A 477 83.42 29.89 42.16
N LYS A 478 82.39 29.19 42.65
CA LYS A 478 82.44 28.51 43.95
C LYS A 478 83.27 27.23 43.93
N ASP A 479 83.39 26.61 42.76
CA ASP A 479 84.14 25.37 42.56
C ASP A 479 85.62 25.63 42.23
N ASP A 480 86.00 26.90 42.04
CA ASP A 480 87.36 27.28 41.67
C ASP A 480 88.34 27.02 42.84
N PRO A 481 89.23 26.01 42.74
CA PRO A 481 90.20 25.71 43.79
C PRO A 481 91.24 26.84 43.94
N HIS A 482 91.33 27.75 42.97
CA HIS A 482 92.24 28.89 43.01
C HIS A 482 91.62 30.11 43.69
N ALA A 483 90.34 30.05 44.09
CA ALA A 483 89.61 31.15 44.72
C ALA A 483 89.70 32.48 43.95
N GLY A 484 89.59 32.42 42.62
CA GLY A 484 89.61 33.57 41.72
C GLY A 484 91.01 34.15 41.44
N ARG A 485 92.07 33.57 42.01
CA ARG A 485 93.43 34.14 41.94
C ARG A 485 93.94 34.32 40.52
N TYR A 486 93.55 33.48 39.56
CA TYR A 486 94.04 33.51 38.17
C TYR A 486 93.05 34.16 37.18
N GLY A 487 92.01 34.83 37.69
CA GLY A 487 90.94 35.42 36.87
C GLY A 487 89.93 34.40 36.36
N VAL A 488 88.98 34.87 35.55
CA VAL A 488 87.80 34.08 35.12
C VAL A 488 87.97 33.36 33.78
N GLN A 489 89.10 33.55 33.09
CA GLN A 489 89.38 32.92 31.79
C GLN A 489 89.93 31.51 31.96
N CYS A 490 89.16 30.63 32.60
CA CYS A 490 89.58 29.27 32.93
C CYS A 490 90.02 28.46 31.70
N ALA A 491 89.39 28.71 30.54
CA ALA A 491 89.67 28.05 29.26
C ALA A 491 91.09 28.28 28.70
N ARG A 492 91.87 29.21 29.27
CA ARG A 492 93.31 29.37 28.93
C ARG A 492 94.18 28.24 29.47
N CYS A 493 93.68 27.53 30.47
CA CYS A 493 94.39 26.49 31.17
C CYS A 493 93.61 25.17 31.10
N HIS A 494 92.32 25.20 31.41
CA HIS A 494 91.49 24.00 31.52
C HIS A 494 90.67 23.75 30.27
N SER A 495 90.49 22.47 29.91
CA SER A 495 89.56 22.04 28.89
C SER A 495 88.18 21.73 29.50
N ALA A 496 87.11 22.25 28.92
CA ALA A 496 85.75 21.91 29.34
C ALA A 496 85.35 20.46 29.00
N ARG A 497 86.11 19.76 28.14
CA ARG A 497 85.89 18.33 27.86
C ARG A 497 86.50 17.44 28.93
N ASP A 498 87.65 17.82 29.47
CA ASP A 498 88.32 17.17 30.58
C ASP A 498 89.07 18.22 31.41
N TRP A 499 88.56 18.52 32.59
CA TRP A 499 89.08 19.61 33.41
C TRP A 499 90.48 19.35 33.96
N LYS A 500 90.85 18.07 34.07
CA LYS A 500 92.15 17.64 34.61
C LYS A 500 93.28 17.78 33.59
N THR A 501 92.95 17.92 32.32
CA THR A 501 93.94 18.24 31.29
C THR A 501 94.20 19.74 31.28
N TRP A 502 95.45 20.09 31.61
CA TRP A 502 95.98 21.46 31.63
C TRP A 502 96.94 21.64 30.45
N ASP A 503 96.69 22.62 29.57
CA ASP A 503 97.46 22.85 28.33
C ASP A 503 98.23 24.19 28.34
N PHE A 504 98.57 24.70 29.52
CA PHE A 504 99.35 25.95 29.61
C PHE A 504 100.84 25.68 29.46
N ASN A 505 101.47 26.39 28.53
CA ASN A 505 102.89 26.28 28.26
C ASN A 505 103.61 27.62 28.54
N HIS A 506 104.51 27.64 29.53
CA HIS A 506 105.31 28.85 29.82
C HIS A 506 106.23 29.28 28.66
N ALA A 507 106.53 28.39 27.70
CA ALA A 507 107.30 28.75 26.50
C ALA A 507 106.59 29.78 25.62
N THR A 508 105.27 29.92 25.75
CA THR A 508 104.48 30.93 25.02
C THR A 508 104.34 32.24 25.80
N THR A 509 105.05 32.39 26.92
CA THR A 509 105.02 33.59 27.77
C THR A 509 106.34 34.35 27.70
N ALA A 510 106.37 35.58 28.20
CA ALA A 510 107.60 36.39 28.26
C ALA A 510 108.69 35.81 29.20
N PHE A 511 108.35 34.82 30.03
CA PHE A 511 109.28 34.14 30.92
C PHE A 511 109.17 32.62 30.74
N ALA A 512 109.96 32.09 29.80
CA ALA A 512 110.02 30.66 29.52
C ALA A 512 110.81 29.93 30.64
N LEU A 513 110.18 28.91 31.23
CA LEU A 513 110.84 28.10 32.26
C LEU A 513 111.91 27.21 31.60
N SER A 514 113.13 27.29 32.15
CA SER A 514 114.28 26.49 31.71
C SER A 514 115.03 25.91 32.91
N GLY A 515 115.76 24.82 32.69
CA GLY A 515 116.54 24.13 33.72
C GLY A 515 115.66 23.61 34.87
N ALA A 516 116.11 23.81 36.10
CA ALA A 516 115.42 23.34 37.30
C ALA A 516 114.01 23.97 37.48
N HIS A 517 113.78 25.15 36.89
CA HIS A 517 112.50 25.86 37.00
C HIS A 517 111.34 25.16 36.27
N GLN A 518 111.61 24.26 35.32
CA GLN A 518 110.57 23.55 34.55
C GLN A 518 109.73 22.59 35.40
N ARG A 519 110.24 22.18 36.57
CA ARG A 519 109.56 21.25 37.48
C ARG A 519 108.89 21.96 38.67
N LEU A 520 108.92 23.29 38.70
CA LEU A 520 108.33 24.06 39.78
C LEU A 520 106.81 24.15 39.62
N GLN A 521 106.12 24.09 40.77
CA GLN A 521 104.69 24.38 40.84
C GLN A 521 104.44 25.87 40.64
N CYS A 522 103.28 26.24 40.10
CA CYS A 522 102.95 27.64 39.76
C CYS A 522 103.13 28.59 40.96
N LEU A 523 102.69 28.13 42.14
CA LEU A 523 102.75 28.89 43.40
C LEU A 523 104.19 29.11 43.90
N SER A 524 105.18 28.37 43.40
CA SER A 524 106.59 28.61 43.72
C SER A 524 107.05 29.99 43.26
N CYS A 525 106.48 30.47 42.13
CA CYS A 525 106.79 31.76 41.52
C CYS A 525 105.64 32.77 41.68
N HIS A 526 104.38 32.34 41.47
CA HIS A 526 103.19 33.19 41.56
C HIS A 526 102.64 33.26 43.01
N ARG A 527 103.38 33.95 43.88
CA ARG A 527 103.07 34.10 45.32
C ARG A 527 102.15 35.28 45.68
N VAL A 528 101.90 36.17 44.72
CA VAL A 528 100.97 37.31 44.82
C VAL A 528 99.85 37.16 43.80
N ASP A 529 98.72 37.83 44.02
CA ASP A 529 97.51 37.78 43.17
C ASP A 529 97.86 37.84 41.68
N ALA A 530 97.20 37.01 40.85
CA ALA A 530 97.51 37.00 39.42
C ALA A 530 97.12 38.34 38.80
N GLY A 531 98.03 38.87 37.98
CA GLY A 531 97.89 40.15 37.31
C GLY A 531 99.05 41.11 37.53
N LYS A 532 99.87 40.90 38.58
CA LYS A 532 101.16 41.60 38.69
C LYS A 532 102.24 40.85 37.94
N GLN A 533 102.88 41.53 37.00
CA GLN A 533 104.02 40.99 36.26
C GLN A 533 105.17 40.72 37.24
N LEU A 534 105.54 39.45 37.39
CA LEU A 534 106.73 39.05 38.12
C LEU A 534 107.97 39.49 37.34
N SER A 535 109.01 39.93 38.05
CA SER A 535 110.30 40.18 37.41
C SER A 535 110.92 38.84 36.98
N GLY A 536 111.43 38.79 35.75
CA GLY A 536 112.22 37.66 35.26
C GLY A 536 113.68 37.71 35.68
N GLU A 537 114.10 38.72 36.45
CA GLU A 537 115.49 38.84 36.92
C GLU A 537 115.78 37.82 38.02
N CYS A 538 116.89 37.08 37.92
CA CYS A 538 117.30 36.06 38.89
C CYS A 538 117.31 36.60 40.33
N SER A 539 117.85 37.81 40.53
CA SER A 539 117.96 38.46 41.84
C SER A 539 116.62 38.77 42.50
N SER A 540 115.54 38.89 41.73
CA SER A 540 114.21 39.14 42.30
C SER A 540 113.69 37.95 43.12
N CYS A 541 114.15 36.73 42.79
CA CYS A 541 113.74 35.49 43.44
C CYS A 541 114.87 34.90 44.30
N HIS A 542 116.13 35.03 43.88
CA HIS A 542 117.30 34.40 44.49
C HIS A 542 118.21 35.37 45.24
N SER A 543 117.72 36.56 45.63
CA SER A 543 118.52 37.52 46.41
C SER A 543 119.03 36.96 47.74
N LYS A 544 118.29 36.04 48.36
CA LYS A 544 118.68 35.36 49.60
C LYS A 544 119.64 34.19 49.39
N ASP A 545 119.76 33.71 48.14
CA ASP A 545 120.62 32.60 47.76
C ASP A 545 122.00 33.09 47.28
N ASP A 546 122.19 34.41 47.17
CA ASP A 546 123.47 35.00 46.76
C ASP A 546 124.51 34.93 47.88
N VAL A 547 125.38 33.92 47.82
CA VAL A 547 126.50 33.72 48.74
C VAL A 547 127.63 34.75 48.57
N HIS A 548 127.56 35.62 47.57
CA HIS A 548 128.57 36.65 47.31
C HIS A 548 128.22 38.01 47.93
N ASP A 549 127.13 38.08 48.71
CA ASP A 549 126.65 39.30 49.37
C ASP A 549 126.53 40.51 48.41
N GLY A 550 126.13 40.27 47.15
CA GLY A 550 125.98 41.30 46.13
C GLY A 550 127.28 41.75 45.44
N GLY A 551 128.43 41.14 45.75
CA GLY A 551 129.75 41.55 45.24
C GLY A 551 129.94 41.49 43.72
N PHE A 552 129.10 40.73 42.99
CA PHE A 552 129.15 40.60 41.53
C PHE A 552 127.95 41.21 40.80
N GLY A 553 127.08 41.94 41.50
CA GLY A 553 125.88 42.55 40.95
C GLY A 553 124.74 41.56 40.67
N ARG A 554 123.64 42.05 40.07
CA ARG A 554 122.37 41.31 39.92
C ARG A 554 122.25 40.42 38.68
N GLN A 555 123.25 40.41 37.81
CA GLN A 555 123.23 39.65 36.55
C GLN A 555 123.77 38.23 36.73
N CYS A 556 123.11 37.45 37.60
CA CYS A 556 123.54 36.10 37.98
C CYS A 556 123.72 35.17 36.77
N ALA A 557 122.89 35.34 35.73
CA ALA A 557 122.92 34.55 34.49
C ALA A 557 124.22 34.69 33.67
N ARG A 558 125.10 35.65 33.99
CA ARG A 558 126.44 35.75 33.37
C ARG A 558 127.37 34.62 33.78
N CYS A 559 127.16 34.06 34.96
CA CYS A 559 128.04 33.08 35.58
C CYS A 559 127.29 31.80 35.92
N HIS A 560 126.00 31.87 36.27
CA HIS A 560 125.21 30.72 36.70
C HIS A 560 124.21 30.32 35.61
N THR A 561 123.85 29.03 35.58
CA THR A 561 122.83 28.51 34.66
C THR A 561 121.49 28.34 35.37
N THR A 562 120.40 28.20 34.60
CA THR A 562 119.07 27.90 35.16
C THR A 562 118.93 26.45 35.63
N SER A 563 119.95 25.61 35.38
CA SER A 563 120.00 24.21 35.82
C SER A 563 120.61 24.06 37.22
N SER A 564 121.65 24.83 37.55
CA SER A 564 122.28 24.85 38.88
C SER A 564 123.06 26.14 39.14
N PHE A 565 122.97 26.66 40.37
CA PHE A 565 123.81 27.78 40.85
C PHE A 565 125.24 27.34 41.20
N THR A 566 125.47 26.06 41.47
CA THR A 566 126.82 25.54 41.78
C THR A 566 127.65 25.32 40.53
N GLU A 567 127.01 25.24 39.36
CA GLU A 567 127.68 25.13 38.07
C GLU A 567 127.93 26.52 37.51
N VAL A 568 129.21 26.89 37.42
CA VAL A 568 129.61 28.15 36.79
C VAL A 568 129.80 27.90 35.29
N ALA A 569 129.07 28.63 34.46
CA ALA A 569 129.20 28.58 33.01
C ALA A 569 130.65 28.97 32.62
N PRO A 570 131.36 28.16 31.80
CA PRO A 570 132.70 28.50 31.36
C PRO A 570 132.67 29.82 30.59
N ARG A 571 133.61 30.72 30.87
CA ARG A 571 133.76 32.00 30.14
C ARG A 571 133.81 31.73 28.65
N VAL A 572 132.81 32.21 27.91
CA VAL A 572 132.91 32.36 26.46
C VAL A 572 133.97 33.42 26.19
N THR A 573 135.19 33.00 25.87
CA THR A 573 136.23 33.88 25.35
C THR A 573 135.90 34.23 23.91
N GLY A 574 135.32 35.42 23.71
CA GLY A 574 135.47 36.27 22.52
C GLY A 574 134.89 35.77 21.19
N ASN A 575 133.86 36.46 20.70
CA ASN A 575 134.09 37.42 19.62
C ASN A 575 132.97 38.49 19.59
N LYS A 576 133.39 39.76 19.53
CA LYS A 576 132.62 40.92 19.04
C LYS A 576 132.86 41.03 17.53
N PRO A 577 132.05 41.78 16.75
CA PRO A 577 130.75 42.38 17.05
C PRO A 577 129.57 41.61 16.45
#